data_AF-A0A1Y5Q3C7-F1
#
_entry.id   AF-A0A1Y5Q3C7-F1
#
_cell.length_a   1.000
_cell.length_b   1.000
_cell.length_c   1.000
_cell.angle_alpha   90.00
_cell.angle_beta   90.00
_cell.angle_gamma   90.00
#
_symmetry.space_group_name_H-M   'P 1'
#
loop_
_entity.id
_entity.type
_entity.pdbx_description
1 polymer ?
#
loop_
_entity_poly.entity_id
_entity_poly.type
_entity_poly.pdbx_seq_one_letter_code
_entity_poly.pdbx_strand_id
1 'polypeptide(L)'
;MEMPQDTASRPLLNPVDGYMRVNYRHHYAELLRMVPTPPEAIAELCLFRFWLACRAHHHAHAGNTDTPTQRQPPAGWPLPCHASGLDIERVLGRSLLPLLESRLQLYDRFVLLGHNSADPQGLGAAALALSCQLFVQAPPIARAYLQAETRHLFARMLAACTTAATFPA
;
A
#
# COMPACT_ATOMS: atom_id res chain seq x y z
N MET A 1 -22.13 34.39 5.65
CA MET A 1 -22.47 33.02 6.07
C MET A 1 -21.24 32.17 5.74
N GLU A 2 -20.22 32.28 6.59
CA GLU A 2 -18.96 31.56 6.42
C GLU A 2 -19.15 30.14 6.94
N MET A 3 -19.00 29.16 6.04
CA MET A 3 -18.86 27.77 6.43
C MET A 3 -17.44 27.55 6.95
N PRO A 4 -17.25 27.00 8.16
CA PRO A 4 -15.93 26.55 8.57
C PRO A 4 -15.52 25.39 7.66
N GLN A 5 -14.48 25.60 6.84
CA GLN A 5 -13.75 24.52 6.20
C GLN A 5 -13.01 23.76 7.31
N ASP A 6 -13.68 22.75 7.83
CA ASP A 6 -13.09 21.73 8.67
C ASP A 6 -12.24 20.82 7.76
N THR A 7 -11.13 21.33 7.25
CA THR A 7 -10.01 20.49 6.81
C THR A 7 -9.38 19.90 8.06
N ALA A 8 -10.10 18.97 8.69
CA ALA A 8 -9.55 18.04 9.66
C ALA A 8 -8.38 17.34 8.95
N SER A 9 -7.19 17.90 9.16
CA SER A 9 -5.93 17.43 8.61
C SER A 9 -5.72 16.05 9.21
N ARG A 10 -6.19 15.00 8.53
CA ARG A 10 -6.04 13.63 9.00
C ARG A 10 -4.56 13.40 9.31
N PRO A 11 -4.24 12.73 10.43
CA PRO A 11 -2.87 12.64 10.88
C PRO A 11 -2.01 11.99 9.81
N LEU A 12 -0.84 12.59 9.60
CA LEU A 12 0.22 12.01 8.77
C LEU A 12 0.46 10.57 9.19
N LEU A 13 0.72 9.70 8.20
CA LEU A 13 0.99 8.30 8.47
C LEU A 13 2.46 8.05 8.22
N ASN A 14 3.23 7.79 9.29
CA ASN A 14 4.59 7.30 9.12
C ASN A 14 4.55 6.06 8.22
N PRO A 15 5.32 6.00 7.12
CA PRO A 15 5.26 4.90 6.17
C PRO A 15 5.49 3.53 6.79
N VAL A 16 6.40 3.42 7.76
CA VAL A 16 6.71 2.17 8.48
C VAL A 16 5.54 1.75 9.36
N ASP A 17 4.98 2.67 10.14
CA ASP A 17 3.79 2.39 10.96
C ASP A 17 2.58 2.02 10.10
N GLY A 18 2.53 2.55 8.89
CA GLY A 18 1.47 2.30 7.93
C GLY A 18 1.35 0.85 7.44
N TYR A 19 2.35 -0.01 7.67
CA TYR A 19 2.22 -1.47 7.49
C TYR A 19 2.58 -2.29 8.73
N MET A 20 3.48 -1.81 9.62
CA MET A 20 3.89 -2.59 10.79
C MET A 20 2.90 -2.54 11.96
N ARG A 21 2.20 -1.43 12.15
CA ARG A 21 1.37 -1.20 13.35
C ARG A 21 -0.14 -1.32 13.09
N VAL A 22 -0.50 -1.84 11.93
CA VAL A 22 -1.90 -1.97 11.53
C VAL A 22 -2.51 -3.24 12.13
N ASN A 23 -3.64 -3.09 12.83
CA ASN A 23 -4.50 -4.23 13.13
C ASN A 23 -5.32 -4.56 11.87
N TYR A 24 -4.77 -5.38 10.98
CA TYR A 24 -5.38 -5.73 9.70
C TYR A 24 -6.75 -6.41 9.88
N ARG A 25 -6.93 -7.22 10.92
CA ARG A 25 -8.21 -7.88 11.20
C ARG A 25 -9.32 -6.88 11.45
N HIS A 26 -9.02 -5.83 12.21
CA HIS A 26 -9.98 -4.78 12.51
C HIS A 26 -10.13 -3.80 11.33
N HIS A 27 -9.01 -3.32 10.78
CA HIS A 27 -9.00 -2.30 9.73
C HIS A 27 -9.66 -2.77 8.44
N TYR A 28 -9.49 -4.04 8.10
CA TYR A 28 -10.04 -4.64 6.89
C TYR A 28 -11.22 -5.60 7.17
N ALA A 29 -11.88 -5.50 8.33
CA ALA A 29 -12.90 -6.46 8.76
C ALA A 29 -13.94 -6.78 7.67
N GLU A 30 -14.54 -5.74 7.06
CA GLU A 30 -15.55 -5.92 6.01
C GLU A 30 -14.98 -6.56 4.74
N LEU A 31 -13.77 -6.19 4.34
CA LEU A 31 -13.08 -6.81 3.21
C LEU A 31 -12.78 -8.29 3.49
N LEU A 32 -12.33 -8.59 4.71
CA LEU A 32 -11.95 -9.93 5.14
C LEU A 32 -13.15 -10.88 5.28
N ARG A 33 -14.37 -10.35 5.42
CA ARG A 33 -15.60 -11.17 5.38
C ARG A 33 -15.94 -11.66 3.97
N MET A 34 -15.42 -10.99 2.93
CA MET A 34 -15.72 -11.30 1.54
C MET A 34 -14.70 -12.24 0.88
N VAL A 35 -13.50 -12.38 1.47
CA VAL A 35 -12.42 -13.21 0.90
C VAL A 35 -12.55 -14.67 1.35
N PRO A 36 -12.14 -15.64 0.51
CA PRO A 36 -12.18 -17.06 0.86
C PRO A 36 -11.17 -17.43 1.95
N THR A 37 -9.99 -16.79 1.96
CA THR A 37 -8.88 -17.10 2.86
C THR A 37 -8.41 -15.84 3.60
N PRO A 38 -9.07 -15.43 4.70
CA PRO A 38 -8.73 -14.21 5.43
C PRO A 38 -7.26 -14.11 5.90
N PRO A 39 -6.58 -15.19 6.34
CA PRO A 39 -5.16 -15.12 6.70
C PRO A 39 -4.25 -14.74 5.52
N GLU A 40 -4.48 -15.35 4.35
CA GLU A 40 -3.72 -15.02 3.13
C GLU A 40 -3.99 -13.59 2.68
N ALA A 41 -5.25 -13.15 2.77
CA ALA A 41 -5.61 -11.77 2.46
C ALA A 41 -4.90 -10.75 3.37
N ILE A 42 -4.77 -11.04 4.67
CA ILE A 42 -4.01 -10.19 5.60
C ILE A 42 -2.53 -10.11 5.19
N ALA A 43 -1.93 -11.25 4.82
CA ALA A 43 -0.54 -11.30 4.37
C ALA A 43 -0.36 -10.46 3.08
N GLU A 44 -1.21 -10.66 2.07
CA GLU A 44 -1.18 -9.88 0.82
C GLU A 44 -1.41 -8.38 1.04
N LEU A 45 -2.35 -8.00 1.92
CA LEU A 45 -2.57 -6.61 2.31
C LEU A 45 -1.35 -6.01 3.00
N CYS A 46 -0.61 -6.79 3.79
CA CYS A 46 0.62 -6.33 4.43
C CYS A 46 1.72 -6.06 3.40
N LEU A 47 1.97 -7.01 2.50
CA LEU A 47 2.93 -6.85 1.41
C LEU A 47 2.60 -5.66 0.50
N PHE A 48 1.30 -5.46 0.21
CA PHE A 48 0.85 -4.32 -0.57
C PHE A 48 1.09 -2.98 0.14
N ARG A 49 0.77 -2.88 1.43
CA ARG A 49 1.02 -1.64 2.20
C ARG A 49 2.51 -1.35 2.35
N PHE A 50 3.35 -2.38 2.47
CA PHE A 50 4.80 -2.23 2.42
C PHE A 50 5.29 -1.67 1.08
N TRP A 51 4.82 -2.22 -0.04
CA TRP A 51 5.11 -1.67 -1.37
C TRP A 51 4.65 -0.22 -1.50
N LEU A 52 3.45 0.10 -1.01
CA LEU A 52 2.88 1.44 -1.06
C LEU A 52 3.72 2.44 -0.26
N ALA A 53 4.19 2.04 0.93
CA ALA A 53 5.08 2.83 1.78
C ALA A 53 6.42 3.12 1.08
N CYS A 54 7.02 2.10 0.45
CA CYS A 54 8.25 2.26 -0.34
C CYS A 54 8.01 3.24 -1.49
N ARG A 55 6.90 3.08 -2.23
CA ARG A 55 6.56 3.97 -3.35
C ARG A 55 6.39 5.41 -2.90
N ALA A 56 5.69 5.66 -1.78
CA ALA A 56 5.50 7.00 -1.23
C ALA A 56 6.82 7.65 -0.84
N HIS A 57 7.73 6.90 -0.21
CA HIS A 57 9.07 7.36 0.12
C HIS A 57 9.87 7.73 -1.12
N HIS A 58 9.94 6.84 -2.12
CA HIS A 58 10.65 7.09 -3.37
C HIS A 58 10.09 8.30 -4.11
N HIS A 59 8.76 8.46 -4.16
CA HIS A 59 8.11 9.60 -4.79
C HIS A 59 8.42 10.93 -4.09
N ALA A 60 8.58 10.94 -2.77
CA ALA A 60 8.96 12.14 -2.02
C ALA A 60 10.41 12.58 -2.26
N HIS A 61 11.34 11.62 -2.46
CA HIS A 61 12.78 11.90 -2.51
C HIS A 61 13.35 11.97 -3.94
N ALA A 62 12.76 11.25 -4.91
CA ALA A 62 13.24 11.23 -6.29
C ALA A 62 12.74 12.43 -7.13
N GLY A 63 11.87 13.29 -6.58
CA GLY A 63 11.37 14.47 -7.27
C GLY A 63 10.64 14.14 -8.57
N ASN A 64 9.44 13.52 -8.49
CA ASN A 64 8.55 13.27 -9.62
C ASN A 64 9.15 12.58 -10.87
N THR A 65 10.36 11.99 -10.80
CA THR A 65 10.89 11.24 -11.93
C THR A 65 10.12 9.93 -12.04
N ASP A 66 9.25 9.85 -13.06
CA ASP A 66 8.45 8.66 -13.44
C ASP A 66 9.30 7.45 -13.84
N THR A 67 10.61 7.49 -13.65
CA THR A 67 11.52 6.39 -13.97
C THR A 67 11.38 5.28 -12.92
N PRO A 68 11.02 4.04 -13.32
CA PRO A 68 10.89 2.93 -12.41
C PRO A 68 12.27 2.39 -12.05
N THR A 69 12.95 3.05 -11.12
CA THR A 69 14.10 2.43 -10.45
C THR A 69 13.57 1.24 -9.65
N GLN A 70 14.24 0.09 -9.75
CA GLN A 70 13.92 -1.11 -8.97
C GLN A 70 13.77 -0.69 -7.51
N ARG A 71 12.53 -0.69 -6.99
CA ARG A 71 12.26 -0.13 -5.67
C ARG A 71 12.72 -1.12 -4.63
N GLN A 72 14.00 -1.03 -4.30
CA GLN A 72 14.48 -1.58 -3.06
C GLN A 72 13.80 -0.83 -1.91
N PRO A 73 13.42 -1.54 -0.84
CA PRO A 73 12.95 -0.87 0.36
C PRO A 73 14.05 0.05 0.88
N PRO A 74 13.69 1.23 1.44
CA PRO A 74 14.67 2.12 2.05
C PRO A 74 15.51 1.38 3.11
N ALA A 75 16.79 1.75 3.20
CA ALA A 75 17.72 1.10 4.12
C ALA A 75 17.22 1.20 5.57
N GLY A 76 17.30 0.09 6.30
CA GLY A 76 16.88 0.00 7.71
C GLY A 76 15.38 -0.15 7.94
N TRP A 77 14.56 -0.23 6.89
CA TRP A 77 13.14 -0.51 7.06
C TRP A 77 12.90 -1.98 7.40
N PRO A 78 12.04 -2.28 8.40
CA PRO A 78 11.72 -3.66 8.75
C PRO A 78 10.95 -4.33 7.61
N LEU A 79 11.31 -5.57 7.30
CA LEU A 79 10.55 -6.37 6.33
C LEU A 79 9.21 -6.81 6.96
N PRO A 80 8.13 -6.93 6.16
CA PRO A 80 6.84 -7.40 6.64
C PRO A 80 6.88 -8.92 6.83
N CYS A 81 7.49 -9.38 7.92
CA CYS A 81 7.53 -10.81 8.25
C CYS A 81 6.23 -11.26 8.94
N HIS A 82 5.55 -10.35 9.64
CA HIS A 82 4.35 -10.65 10.42
C HIS A 82 3.24 -9.60 10.21
N ALA A 83 1.99 -10.07 10.18
CA ALA A 83 0.81 -9.20 10.11
C ALA A 83 -0.32 -9.72 11.00
N SER A 84 -0.72 -8.92 12.00
CA SER A 84 -1.79 -9.29 12.96
C SER A 84 -1.62 -10.68 13.60
N GLY A 85 -0.38 -10.99 13.99
CA GLY A 85 0.01 -12.27 14.61
C GLY A 85 0.19 -13.43 13.63
N LEU A 86 0.08 -13.19 12.32
CA LEU A 86 0.33 -14.18 11.28
C LEU A 86 1.75 -14.05 10.75
N ASP A 87 2.44 -15.19 10.59
CA ASP A 87 3.70 -15.31 9.87
C ASP A 87 3.41 -15.35 8.37
N ILE A 88 3.99 -14.41 7.62
CA ILE A 88 3.69 -14.21 6.20
C ILE A 88 4.27 -15.32 5.32
N GLU A 89 5.49 -15.79 5.60
CA GLU A 89 6.12 -16.88 4.83
C GLU A 89 5.31 -18.16 4.96
N ARG A 90 4.92 -18.48 6.20
CA ARG A 90 4.14 -19.68 6.51
C ARG A 90 2.75 -19.63 5.91
N VAL A 91 2.09 -18.47 5.95
CA VAL A 91 0.72 -18.33 5.41
C VAL A 91 0.72 -18.41 3.89
N LEU A 92 1.70 -17.81 3.22
CA LEU A 92 1.75 -17.79 1.75
C LEU A 92 2.57 -18.95 1.16
N GLY A 93 3.15 -19.81 2.00
CA GLY A 93 3.85 -21.03 1.61
C GLY A 93 5.11 -20.78 0.77
N ARG A 94 5.75 -19.61 0.94
CA ARG A 94 6.91 -19.18 0.15
C ARG A 94 7.88 -18.39 1.03
N SER A 95 9.17 -18.44 0.70
CA SER A 95 10.16 -17.59 1.37
C SER A 95 9.91 -16.11 1.08
N LEU A 96 10.17 -15.26 2.07
CA LEU A 96 9.75 -13.86 2.11
C LEU A 96 10.42 -13.03 1.04
N LEU A 97 11.73 -13.22 0.82
CA LEU A 97 12.49 -12.43 -0.14
C LEU A 97 12.00 -12.58 -1.58
N PRO A 98 11.88 -13.79 -2.16
CA PRO A 98 11.35 -13.93 -3.51
C PRO A 98 9.86 -13.57 -3.60
N LEU A 99 9.10 -13.77 -2.52
CA LEU A 99 7.71 -13.34 -2.43
C LEU A 99 7.59 -11.80 -2.52
N LEU A 100 8.39 -11.08 -1.73
CA LEU A 100 8.47 -9.63 -1.77
C LEU A 100 8.88 -9.14 -3.15
N GLU A 101 9.96 -9.68 -3.71
CA GLU A 101 10.42 -9.31 -5.05
C GLU A 101 9.32 -9.50 -6.10
N SER A 102 8.65 -10.65 -6.08
CA SER A 102 7.54 -10.94 -7.00
C SER A 102 6.38 -9.95 -6.86
N ARG A 103 5.97 -9.62 -5.62
CA ARG A 103 4.86 -8.71 -5.36
C ARG A 103 5.19 -7.27 -5.70
N LEU A 104 6.39 -6.80 -5.35
CA LEU A 104 6.86 -5.46 -5.69
C LEU A 104 6.91 -5.28 -7.22
N GLN A 105 7.48 -6.25 -7.95
CA GLN A 105 7.51 -6.22 -9.42
C GLN A 105 6.11 -6.26 -10.04
N LEU A 106 5.19 -7.06 -9.49
CA LEU A 106 3.81 -7.13 -9.95
C LEU A 106 3.13 -5.76 -9.86
N TYR A 107 3.18 -5.12 -8.68
CA TYR A 107 2.53 -3.83 -8.48
C TYR A 107 3.17 -2.72 -9.31
N ASP A 108 4.50 -2.72 -9.45
CA ASP A 108 5.20 -1.77 -10.31
C ASP A 108 4.78 -1.88 -11.78
N ARG A 109 4.66 -3.11 -12.30
CA ARG A 109 4.15 -3.33 -13.67
C ARG A 109 2.74 -2.82 -13.85
N PHE A 110 1.85 -3.08 -12.90
CA PHE A 110 0.48 -2.58 -12.98
C PHE A 110 0.41 -1.06 -12.95
N VAL A 111 1.24 -0.41 -12.14
CA VAL A 111 1.31 1.06 -12.17
C VAL A 111 1.77 1.56 -13.53
N LEU A 112 2.81 0.97 -14.13
CA LEU A 112 3.27 1.37 -15.45
C LEU A 112 2.17 1.23 -16.51
N LEU A 113 1.39 0.15 -16.45
CA LEU A 113 0.25 -0.07 -17.34
C LEU A 113 -0.92 0.88 -17.08
N GLY A 114 -1.11 1.28 -15.82
CA GLY A 114 -2.21 2.12 -15.37
C GLY A 114 -1.94 3.62 -15.47
N HIS A 115 -0.70 4.02 -15.75
CA HIS A 115 -0.31 5.42 -15.81
C HIS A 115 -0.99 6.12 -16.99
N ASN A 116 -1.88 7.06 -16.71
CA ASN A 116 -2.58 7.86 -17.70
C ASN A 116 -3.04 9.20 -17.11
N SER A 117 -3.64 10.07 -17.93
CA SER A 117 -4.09 11.40 -17.49
C SER A 117 -5.14 11.37 -16.37
N ALA A 118 -5.94 10.31 -16.25
CA ALA A 118 -6.93 10.15 -15.19
C ALA A 118 -6.38 9.46 -13.92
N ASP A 119 -5.23 8.78 -14.02
CA ASP A 119 -4.50 8.18 -12.90
C ASP A 119 -2.99 8.37 -13.06
N PRO A 120 -2.46 9.59 -12.83
CA PRO A 120 -1.05 9.89 -13.02
C PRO A 120 -0.12 9.08 -12.12
N GLN A 121 -0.63 8.56 -11.00
CA GLN A 121 0.17 7.75 -10.07
C GLN A 121 0.03 6.24 -10.32
N GLY A 122 -0.86 5.83 -11.25
CA GLY A 122 -1.18 4.44 -11.58
C GLY A 122 -1.71 3.60 -10.41
N LEU A 123 -2.17 4.24 -9.33
CA LEU A 123 -2.57 3.57 -8.08
C LEU A 123 -3.84 2.75 -8.24
N GLY A 124 -4.72 3.13 -9.17
CA GLY A 124 -5.92 2.36 -9.50
C GLY A 124 -5.58 0.99 -10.08
N ALA A 125 -4.56 0.92 -10.95
CA ALA A 125 -4.10 -0.35 -11.49
C ALA A 125 -3.39 -1.21 -10.43
N ALA A 126 -2.62 -0.62 -9.52
CA ALA A 126 -2.05 -1.35 -8.38
C ALA A 126 -3.15 -1.92 -7.45
N ALA A 127 -4.19 -1.13 -7.16
CA ALA A 127 -5.33 -1.60 -6.38
C ALA A 127 -6.11 -2.72 -7.09
N LEU A 128 -6.17 -2.68 -8.43
CA LEU A 128 -6.72 -3.77 -9.23
C LEU A 128 -5.88 -5.05 -9.09
N ALA A 129 -4.55 -4.95 -9.17
CA ALA A 129 -3.66 -6.09 -8.97
C ALA A 129 -3.86 -6.74 -7.59
N LEU A 130 -3.96 -5.92 -6.53
CA LEU A 130 -4.30 -6.41 -5.20
C LEU A 130 -5.67 -7.10 -5.19
N SER A 131 -6.69 -6.48 -5.80
CA SER A 131 -8.02 -7.09 -5.88
C SER A 131 -8.00 -8.48 -6.54
N CYS A 132 -7.17 -8.67 -7.57
CA CYS A 132 -6.97 -9.96 -8.23
C CYS A 132 -6.16 -10.97 -7.39
N GLN A 133 -5.32 -10.52 -6.45
CA GLN A 133 -4.67 -11.42 -5.48
C GLN A 133 -5.66 -11.89 -4.42
N LEU A 134 -6.58 -11.02 -4.00
CA LEU A 134 -7.51 -11.30 -2.90
C LEU A 134 -8.76 -12.09 -3.34
N PHE A 135 -9.15 -11.96 -4.61
CA PHE A 135 -10.37 -12.53 -5.15
C PHE A 135 -10.14 -13.13 -6.53
N VAL A 136 -10.76 -14.30 -6.77
CA VAL A 136 -10.92 -14.84 -8.13
C VAL A 136 -11.77 -13.87 -8.99
N GLN A 137 -12.85 -13.35 -8.40
CA GLN A 137 -13.68 -12.29 -8.98
C GLN A 137 -14.02 -11.27 -7.89
N ALA A 138 -13.36 -10.12 -7.90
CA ALA A 138 -13.53 -9.11 -6.86
C ALA A 138 -14.90 -8.41 -6.97
N PRO A 139 -15.71 -8.41 -5.89
CA PRO A 139 -16.97 -7.66 -5.86
C PRO A 139 -16.73 -6.17 -6.16
N PRO A 140 -17.64 -5.48 -6.87
CA PRO A 140 -17.48 -4.05 -7.19
C PRO A 140 -17.23 -3.18 -5.96
N ILE A 141 -17.90 -3.48 -4.84
CA ILE A 141 -17.73 -2.77 -3.58
C ILE A 141 -16.33 -2.95 -2.98
N ALA A 142 -15.78 -4.17 -3.02
CA ALA A 142 -14.43 -4.45 -2.55
C ALA A 142 -13.37 -3.73 -3.41
N ARG A 143 -13.55 -3.72 -4.74
CA ARG A 143 -12.67 -2.99 -5.67
C ARG A 143 -12.69 -1.48 -5.41
N ALA A 144 -13.88 -0.90 -5.27
CA ALA A 144 -14.04 0.53 -4.99
C ALA A 144 -13.39 0.92 -3.65
N TYR A 145 -13.60 0.09 -2.61
CA TYR A 145 -12.97 0.26 -1.32
C TYR A 145 -11.44 0.20 -1.42
N LEU A 146 -10.87 -0.82 -2.04
CA LEU A 146 -9.42 -0.98 -2.19
C LEU A 146 -8.79 0.17 -2.99
N GLN A 147 -9.46 0.65 -4.03
CA GLN A 147 -9.00 1.80 -4.82
C GLN A 147 -8.99 3.09 -4.00
N ALA A 148 -10.06 3.36 -3.26
CA ALA A 148 -10.15 4.53 -2.38
C ALA A 148 -9.12 4.48 -1.26
N GLU A 149 -8.99 3.32 -0.60
CA GLU A 149 -8.05 3.09 0.49
C GLU A 149 -6.60 3.24 0.00
N THR A 150 -6.25 2.67 -1.15
CA THR A 150 -4.89 2.79 -1.73
C THR A 150 -4.51 4.24 -1.94
N ARG A 151 -5.38 5.03 -2.57
CA ARG A 151 -5.14 6.47 -2.80
C ARG A 151 -5.03 7.23 -1.48
N HIS A 152 -5.91 6.93 -0.53
CA HIS A 152 -5.92 7.58 0.77
C HIS A 152 -4.63 7.32 1.57
N LEU A 153 -4.19 6.07 1.62
CA LEU A 153 -2.96 5.67 2.30
C LEU A 153 -1.73 6.28 1.63
N PHE A 154 -1.67 6.22 0.30
CA PHE A 154 -0.56 6.80 -0.45
C PHE A 154 -0.41 8.29 -0.16
N ALA A 155 -1.50 9.06 -0.23
CA ALA A 155 -1.47 10.49 0.05
C ALA A 155 -0.98 10.80 1.47
N ARG A 156 -1.43 10.04 2.48
CA ARG A 156 -0.99 10.23 3.88
C ARG A 156 0.48 9.88 4.10
N MET A 157 0.98 8.80 3.49
CA MET A 157 2.38 8.40 3.57
C MET A 157 3.28 9.37 2.82
N LEU A 158 2.85 9.81 1.63
CA LEU A 158 3.58 10.78 0.81
C LEU A 158 3.75 12.10 1.56
N ALA A 159 2.66 12.62 2.13
CA ALA A 159 2.70 13.83 2.94
C ALA A 159 3.66 13.71 4.13
N ALA A 160 3.69 12.55 4.80
CA ALA A 160 4.62 12.30 5.91
C ALA A 160 6.09 12.32 5.45
N CYS A 161 6.38 11.68 4.31
CA CYS A 161 7.72 11.66 3.72
C CYS A 161 8.18 13.07 3.29
N THR A 162 7.31 13.87 2.68
CA THR A 162 7.65 15.23 2.24
C THR A 162 7.90 16.18 3.40
N THR A 163 7.16 16.03 4.51
CA THR A 163 7.39 16.83 5.73
C THR A 163 8.75 16.49 6.35
N ALA A 164 9.10 15.21 6.41
CA ALA A 164 10.41 14.76 6.93
C ALA A 164 11.58 15.21 6.05
N ALA A 165 11.40 15.25 4.72
CA ALA A 165 12.42 15.74 3.79
C ALA A 165 12.65 17.26 3.89
N THR A 166 11.60 18.03 4.22
CA THR A 166 11.69 19.50 4.34
C THR A 166 12.34 19.95 5.66
N PHE A 167 12.27 19.14 6.71
CA PHE A 167 12.89 19.41 8.01
C PHE A 167 13.77 18.23 8.44
N PRO A 168 14.99 18.12 7.90
CA PRO A 168 15.98 17.19 8.43
C PRO A 168 16.35 17.63 9.86
N ALA A 169 16.26 16.69 10.81
CA ALA A 169 16.66 16.88 12.21
C ALA A 169 18.17 17.08 12.35
#